data_AF-A0A7Y3TR23-F1
#
_entry.id   AF-A0A7Y3TR23-F1
#
_cell.length_a   1.000
_cell.length_b   1.000
_cell.length_c   1.000
_cell.angle_alpha   90.00
_cell.angle_beta   90.00
_cell.angle_gamma   90.00
#
_symmetry.space_group_name_H-M   'P 1'
#
loop_
_entity.id
_entity.type
_entity.pdbx_description
1 polymer ?
#
loop_
_entity_poly.entity_id
_entity_poly.type
_entity_poly.pdbx_seq_one_letter_code
_entity_poly.pdbx_strand_id
1 'polypeptide(L)' 'MAKDERDEEREERITMEIVVDAYDPEELAMGWYYYLQDTMQFPFTATCISKRRSSPIKEGATVKVVGMAPEDECE' A
#
# COMPACT_ATOMS: atom_id res chain seq x y z
N MET A 1 -18.55 -6.31 2.10
CA MET A 1 -17.22 -6.40 2.71
C MET A 1 -17.42 -6.99 4.09
N ALA A 2 -16.78 -8.12 4.39
CA ALA A 2 -16.81 -8.64 5.76
C ALA A 2 -16.15 -7.59 6.64
N LYS A 3 -16.84 -7.16 7.69
CA LYS A 3 -16.27 -6.26 8.68
C LYS A 3 -15.41 -7.15 9.56
N ASP A 4 -14.10 -7.20 9.28
CA ASP A 4 -13.16 -7.87 10.17
C ASP A 4 -13.30 -7.29 11.58
N GLU A 5 -13.04 -8.13 12.58
CA GLU A 5 -12.98 -7.67 13.96
C GLU A 5 -11.92 -6.58 14.10
N ARG A 6 -12.22 -5.57 14.92
CA ARG A 6 -11.32 -4.45 15.11
C ARG A 6 -10.09 -4.93 15.87
N ASP A 7 -8.93 -4.77 15.26
CA ASP A 7 -7.62 -5.07 15.85
C ASP A 7 -7.02 -3.78 16.38
N GLU A 8 -6.98 -3.62 17.71
CA GLU A 8 -6.51 -2.39 18.36
C GLU A 8 -5.04 -2.08 18.04
N GLU A 9 -4.18 -3.09 17.92
CA GLU A 9 -2.76 -2.91 17.59
C GLU A 9 -2.61 -2.39 16.16
N ARG A 10 -3.41 -2.93 15.22
CA ARG A 10 -3.44 -2.44 13.84
C ARG A 10 -3.92 -1.00 13.76
N GLU A 11 -4.97 -0.65 14.49
CA GLU A 11 -5.54 0.71 14.48
C GLU A 11 -4.60 1.73 15.13
N GLU A 12 -3.92 1.36 16.21
CA GLU A 12 -2.88 2.16 16.84
C GLU A 12 -1.72 2.38 15.88
N ARG A 13 -1.22 1.33 15.22
CA ARG A 13 -0.15 1.45 14.23
C ARG A 13 -0.53 2.37 13.07
N ILE A 14 -1.74 2.23 12.54
CA ILE A 14 -2.22 3.13 11.47
C ILE A 14 -2.19 4.59 11.96
N THR A 15 -2.77 4.86 13.13
CA THR A 15 -2.93 6.23 13.64
C THR A 15 -1.62 6.87 14.10
N MET A 16 -0.74 6.08 14.73
CA MET A 16 0.45 6.55 15.45
C MET A 16 1.76 6.29 14.72
N GLU A 17 1.76 5.54 13.61
CA GLU A 17 2.95 5.30 12.78
C GLU A 17 2.75 5.64 11.30
N ILE A 18 1.56 5.39 10.73
CA ILE A 18 1.33 5.52 9.28
C ILE A 18 0.82 6.90 8.92
N VAL A 19 -0.26 7.35 9.56
CA VAL A 19 -0.96 8.61 9.22
C VAL A 19 -0.82 9.67 10.32
N VAL A 20 0.34 9.70 10.96
CA VAL A 20 0.64 10.66 12.04
C VAL A 20 0.60 12.08 11.50
N ASP A 21 -0.18 12.94 12.15
CA ASP A 21 -0.32 14.35 11.78
C ASP A 21 -0.72 14.58 10.30
N ALA A 22 -1.39 13.61 9.67
CA ALA A 22 -1.98 13.76 8.35
C ALA A 22 -3.40 14.36 8.47
N TYR A 23 -3.62 15.50 7.83
CA TYR A 23 -4.86 16.28 7.87
C TYR A 23 -5.64 16.23 6.55
N ASP A 24 -4.96 15.96 5.43
CA ASP A 24 -5.59 15.86 4.11
C ASP A 24 -5.35 14.51 3.42
N PRO A 25 -6.11 14.18 2.35
CA PRO A 25 -5.99 12.90 1.66
C PRO A 25 -4.61 12.63 1.04
N GLU A 26 -3.88 13.67 0.64
CA GLU A 26 -2.56 13.57 0.03
C GLU A 26 -1.52 13.18 1.10
N GLU A 27 -1.56 13.84 2.26
CA GLU A 27 -0.76 13.50 3.43
C GLU A 27 -1.05 12.07 3.91
N LEU A 28 -2.31 11.65 3.91
CA LEU A 28 -2.70 10.27 4.23
C LEU A 28 -2.09 9.26 3.25
N ALA A 29 -2.15 9.56 1.95
CA ALA A 29 -1.60 8.71 0.90
C ALA A 29 -0.07 8.59 1.04
N MET A 30 0.61 9.71 1.33
CA MET A 30 2.06 9.75 1.55
C MET A 30 2.50 9.03 2.82
N GLY A 31 1.74 9.14 3.92
CA GLY A 31 1.98 8.35 5.12
C GLY A 31 1.98 6.84 4.85
N TRP A 32 0.98 6.36 4.09
CA TRP A 32 0.94 4.97 3.63
C TRP A 32 2.08 4.63 2.69
N TYR A 33 2.40 5.49 1.75
CA TYR A 33 3.47 5.26 0.78
C TYR A 33 4.81 5.03 1.48
N TYR A 34 5.23 5.94 2.36
CA TYR A 34 6.51 5.84 3.05
C TYR A 34 6.54 4.66 4.01
N TYR A 35 5.47 4.45 4.79
CA TYR A 35 5.39 3.29 5.68
C TYR A 35 5.54 1.97 4.91
N LEU A 36 4.84 1.83 3.79
CA LEU A 36 4.90 0.63 2.95
C LEU A 36 6.26 0.45 2.27
N GLN A 37 6.86 1.54 1.80
CA GLN A 37 8.19 1.53 1.19
C GLN A 37 9.27 1.05 2.17
N ASP A 38 9.20 1.50 3.43
CA ASP A 38 10.18 1.16 4.47
C ASP A 38 9.94 -0.23 5.10
N THR A 39 8.67 -0.66 5.23
CA THR A 39 8.33 -1.90 5.91
C THR A 39 8.27 -3.13 5.01
N MET A 40 7.96 -2.95 3.72
CA MET A 40 7.92 -4.09 2.80
C MET A 40 9.33 -4.56 2.43
N GLN A 41 9.53 -5.87 2.52
CA GLN A 41 10.77 -6.49 2.07
C GLN A 41 10.71 -6.73 0.57
N PHE A 42 11.38 -5.86 -0.18
CA PHE A 42 11.59 -6.05 -1.61
C PHE A 42 12.90 -6.80 -1.90
N PRO A 43 12.95 -7.64 -2.95
CA PRO A 43 11.84 -8.00 -3.81
C PRO A 43 11.06 -9.22 -3.30
N PHE A 44 9.75 -9.27 -3.60
CA PHE A 44 8.90 -10.42 -3.31
C PHE A 44 8.06 -10.84 -4.53
N THR A 45 7.52 -12.06 -4.48
CA THR A 45 6.66 -12.59 -5.56
C THR A 45 5.20 -12.39 -5.20
N ALA A 46 4.42 -11.84 -6.13
CA ALA A 46 2.99 -11.60 -5.95
C ALA A 46 2.19 -12.03 -7.20
N THR A 47 0.89 -12.27 -7.00
CA THR A 47 -0.04 -12.52 -8.11
C THR A 47 -0.89 -11.28 -8.33
N CYS A 48 -0.90 -10.77 -9.56
CA CYS A 48 -1.73 -9.65 -9.94
C CYS A 48 -3.20 -10.09 -9.99
N ILE A 49 -4.04 -9.60 -9.07
CA ILE A 49 -5.46 -9.97 -8.99
C ILE A 49 -6.40 -9.00 -9.74
N SER A 50 -5.88 -7.87 -10.21
CA SER A 50 -6.67 -6.81 -10.87
C SER A 50 -5.85 -6.09 -11.92
N LYS A 51 -6.46 -5.80 -13.07
CA LYS A 51 -5.83 -5.00 -14.13
C LYS A 51 -5.87 -3.52 -13.76
N ARG A 52 -4.71 -2.85 -13.91
CA ARG A 52 -4.63 -1.39 -13.97
C ARG A 52 -4.51 -0.98 -15.43
N ARG A 53 -5.25 0.07 -15.85
CA ARG A 53 -5.24 0.54 -17.25
C ARG A 53 -3.85 1.02 -17.70
N SER A 54 -3.01 1.46 -16.77
CA SER A 54 -1.62 1.85 -16.99
C SER A 54 -0.62 0.68 -17.03
N SER A 55 -1.03 -0.53 -16.67
CA SER A 55 -0.12 -1.68 -16.52
C SER A 55 -0.32 -2.71 -17.64
N PRO A 56 0.77 -3.22 -18.24
CA PRO A 56 0.69 -4.31 -19.22
C PRO A 56 0.46 -5.69 -18.56
N ILE A 57 0.42 -5.77 -17.23
CA ILE A 57 0.31 -7.03 -16.48
C ILE A 57 -1.13 -7.55 -16.53
N LYS A 58 -1.29 -8.84 -16.84
CA LYS A 58 -2.59 -9.52 -16.86
C LYS A 58 -2.97 -9.98 -15.46
N GLU A 59 -4.26 -9.94 -15.16
CA GLU A 59 -4.86 -10.67 -14.04
C GLU A 59 -4.41 -12.14 -14.06
N GLY A 60 -4.04 -12.66 -12.90
CA GLY A 60 -3.50 -14.01 -12.69
C GLY A 60 -2.02 -14.15 -12.97
N ALA A 61 -1.33 -13.12 -13.48
CA ALA A 61 0.11 -13.19 -13.70
C ALA A 61 0.89 -13.12 -12.38
N THR A 62 1.83 -14.04 -12.20
CA THR A 62 2.83 -13.97 -11.14
C THR A 62 3.94 -13.02 -11.55
N VAL A 63 4.20 -12.01 -10.72
CA VAL A 63 5.20 -10.96 -10.96
C VAL A 63 6.12 -10.81 -9.76
N LYS A 64 7.31 -10.27 -10.00
CA LYS A 64 8.26 -9.90 -8.96
C LYS A 64 8.07 -8.42 -8.64
N VAL A 65 7.61 -8.12 -7.43
CA VAL A 65 7.49 -6.76 -6.93
C VAL A 65 8.88 -6.33 -6.45
N VAL A 66 9.41 -5.25 -7.02
CA VAL A 66 10.77 -4.77 -6.77
C VAL A 66 10.83 -3.50 -5.94
N GLY A 67 9.69 -2.83 -5.77
CA GLY A 67 9.55 -1.59 -5.02
C GLY A 67 8.16 -1.00 -5.20
N MET A 68 7.93 0.14 -4.57
CA MET A 68 6.75 0.98 -4.79
C MET A 68 6.82 1.66 -6.18
N ALA A 69 5.66 2.08 -6.69
CA ALA A 69 5.59 2.94 -7.88
C ALA A 69 6.12 4.36 -7.53
N PRO A 70 6.37 5.24 -8.51
CA PRO A 70 6.73 6.63 -8.22
C PRO A 70 5.67 7.33 -7.35
N GLU A 71 6.10 8.23 -6.46
CA GLU A 71 5.24 8.98 -5.52
C GLU A 71 4.09 9.69 -6.23
N ASP A 72 4.36 10.32 -7.39
CA ASP A 72 3.35 11.03 -8.21
C ASP A 72 2.18 10.14 -8.68
N GLU A 73 2.34 8.81 -8.70
CA GLU A 73 1.27 7.86 -9.04
C GLU A 73 0.49 7.33 -7.82
N CYS A 74 0.90 7.75 -6.62
CA CYS A 74 0.44 7.24 -5.32
C CYS A 74 -0.18 8.29 -4.40
N GLU A 75 -0.37 9.53 -4.88
CA GLU A 75 -1.17 10.60 -4.26
C GLU A 75 -2.69 10.43 -4.47
#